data_AF-A0A5B0D362-F1
#
_entry.id   AF-A0A5B0D362-F1
#
_cell.length_a   1.000
_cell.length_b   1.000
_cell.length_c   1.000
_cell.angle_alpha   90.00
_cell.angle_beta   90.00
_cell.angle_gamma   90.00
#
_symmetry.space_group_name_H-M   'P 1'
#
loop_
_entity.id
_entity.type
_entity.pdbx_description
1 polymer ?
#
loop_
_entity_poly.entity_id
_entity_poly.type
_entity_poly.pdbx_seq_one_letter_code
_entity_poly.pdbx_strand_id
1 'polypeptide(L)'
;MNPPPPDVTTIAPSGSAVLGRRMHYGEFYGLRPLPESFGVVLGNCQAESLRLVIDALERRYVRVPPVHEMTAEDAARLHELVASAHTVVTQPVRDDYHDLPLGTRQVAAATAARVLTVPPVRFAGLHPFQAAIRVPGVEEEPPLVAYHDIRTLAAVAGIPVARSLPPASVRQIGRASVDVLRTRELSTDVRVADLYDAVTADHARTVNHPGNAIWLPLGARVLEALGVDGGPVDPGRPLLDAVRAPLSPEVVEAWSLPDDPRAEWIVEGEMLDDAEVRDAHEAWYAAHPAFVAAAVDRLAPLVAVWREA
;
A
#
# COMPACT_ATOMS: atom_id res chain seq x y z
N MET A 1 -7.95 48.34 17.50
CA MET A 1 -8.54 47.43 16.50
C MET A 1 -7.41 46.52 16.03
N ASN A 2 -7.45 45.25 16.42
CA ASN A 2 -6.47 44.26 15.95
C ASN A 2 -6.86 43.81 14.53
N PRO A 3 -5.88 43.52 13.65
CA PRO A 3 -6.17 42.99 12.32
C PRO A 3 -6.80 41.59 12.44
N PRO A 4 -7.65 41.19 11.48
CA PRO A 4 -8.21 39.84 11.47
C PRO A 4 -7.08 38.81 11.24
N PRO A 5 -7.22 37.59 11.79
CA PRO A 5 -6.27 36.51 11.51
C PRO A 5 -6.30 36.17 10.02
N PRO A 6 -5.16 35.80 9.42
CA PRO A 6 -5.12 35.38 8.03
C PRO A 6 -5.96 34.12 7.85
N ASP A 7 -6.84 34.20 6.86
CA ASP A 7 -7.65 33.14 6.31
C ASP A 7 -6.75 31.94 5.96
N VAL A 8 -6.91 30.83 6.69
CA VAL A 8 -6.25 29.54 6.37
C VAL A 8 -7.05 28.92 5.23
N THR A 9 -6.99 29.58 4.07
CA THR A 9 -7.57 29.07 2.84
C THR A 9 -6.58 28.07 2.24
N THR A 10 -7.08 26.87 2.03
CA THR A 10 -6.50 25.75 1.28
C THR A 10 -5.58 26.24 0.16
N ILE A 11 -4.27 26.08 0.35
CA ILE A 11 -3.28 26.39 -0.70
C ILE A 11 -3.53 25.37 -1.81
N ALA A 12 -4.13 25.82 -2.91
CA ALA A 12 -4.16 25.05 -4.15
C ALA A 12 -2.74 24.56 -4.46
N PRO A 13 -2.54 23.29 -4.85
CA PRO A 13 -1.20 22.75 -5.06
C PRO A 13 -0.45 23.68 -6.01
N SER A 14 0.74 24.11 -5.58
CA SER A 14 1.57 25.05 -6.34
C SER A 14 1.69 24.57 -7.79
N GLY A 15 1.67 25.48 -8.78
CA GLY A 15 1.69 25.09 -10.20
C GLY A 15 2.84 24.14 -10.56
N SER A 16 3.93 24.16 -9.79
CA SER A 16 5.05 23.22 -9.90
C SER A 16 4.69 21.78 -9.55
N ALA A 17 3.87 21.54 -8.51
CA ALA A 17 3.45 20.20 -8.10
C ALA A 17 2.51 19.58 -9.14
N VAL A 18 1.59 20.38 -9.69
CA VAL A 18 0.69 19.96 -10.78
C VAL A 18 1.48 19.62 -12.04
N LEU A 19 2.43 20.47 -12.43
CA LEU A 19 3.31 20.21 -13.57
C LEU A 19 4.18 18.96 -13.35
N GLY A 20 4.75 18.79 -12.15
CA GLY A 20 5.54 17.62 -11.78
C GLY A 20 4.74 16.32 -11.91
N ARG A 21 3.52 16.29 -11.37
CA ARG A 21 2.59 15.15 -11.50
C ARG A 21 2.29 14.85 -12.97
N ARG A 22 1.96 15.87 -13.77
CA ARG A 22 1.62 15.64 -15.18
C ARG A 22 2.81 15.10 -15.98
N MET A 23 4.01 15.62 -15.74
CA MET A 23 5.24 15.10 -16.37
C MET A 23 5.54 13.65 -15.94
N HIS A 24 5.32 13.34 -14.66
CA HIS A 24 5.53 12.01 -14.11
C HIS A 24 4.65 10.95 -14.79
N TYR A 25 3.38 11.26 -15.03
CA TYR A 25 2.45 10.43 -15.79
C TYR A 25 2.28 10.91 -17.25
N GLY A 26 3.37 11.32 -17.90
CA GLY A 26 3.30 12.04 -19.18
C GLY A 26 2.56 11.32 -20.30
N GLU A 27 2.59 9.98 -20.36
CA GLU A 27 1.83 9.18 -21.34
C GLU A 27 0.32 9.25 -21.05
N PHE A 28 -0.08 9.03 -19.78
CA PHE A 28 -1.47 9.16 -19.33
C PHE A 28 -2.04 10.57 -19.55
N TYR A 29 -1.22 11.63 -19.39
CA TYR A 29 -1.65 13.00 -19.66
C TYR A 29 -1.54 13.45 -21.12
N GLY A 30 -1.08 12.58 -22.03
CA GLY A 30 -0.87 12.92 -23.44
C GLY A 30 0.27 13.90 -23.69
N LEU A 31 1.17 14.09 -22.72
CA LEU A 31 2.41 14.86 -22.87
C LEU A 31 3.50 14.09 -23.61
N ARG A 32 3.37 12.76 -23.65
CA ARG A 32 4.20 11.84 -24.44
C ARG A 32 3.29 10.93 -25.26
N PRO A 33 3.69 10.53 -26.48
CA PRO A 33 2.92 9.59 -27.27
C PRO A 33 2.79 8.26 -26.54
N LEU A 34 1.64 7.60 -26.70
CA LEU A 34 1.45 6.22 -26.24
C LEU A 34 2.28 5.27 -27.12
N PRO A 35 2.78 4.15 -26.58
CA PRO A 35 3.32 3.06 -27.39
C PRO A 35 2.26 2.51 -28.36
N GLU A 36 2.68 1.92 -29.48
CA GLU A 36 1.75 1.32 -30.46
C GLU A 36 0.89 0.20 -29.85
N SER A 37 1.47 -0.56 -28.92
CA SER A 37 0.78 -1.57 -28.11
C SER A 37 1.17 -1.39 -26.65
N PHE A 38 0.17 -1.28 -25.77
CA PHE A 38 0.41 -1.07 -24.35
C PHE A 38 -0.67 -1.71 -23.47
N GLY A 39 -0.27 -2.10 -22.27
CA GLY A 39 -1.16 -2.47 -21.18
C GLY A 39 -1.26 -1.35 -20.13
N VAL A 40 -2.17 -1.53 -19.17
CA VAL A 40 -2.33 -0.66 -18.01
C VAL A 40 -2.32 -1.51 -16.74
N VAL A 41 -1.64 -1.04 -15.69
CA VAL A 41 -1.75 -1.62 -14.34
C VAL A 41 -2.44 -0.62 -13.41
N LEU A 42 -3.61 -0.96 -12.88
CA LEU A 42 -4.45 -0.07 -12.09
C LEU A 42 -4.67 -0.59 -10.67
N GLY A 43 -4.47 0.26 -9.66
CA GLY A 43 -4.72 -0.11 -8.27
C GLY A 43 -4.25 0.97 -7.31
N ASN A 44 -3.94 0.57 -6.07
CA ASN A 44 -3.31 1.46 -5.11
C ASN A 44 -1.81 1.68 -5.43
N CYS A 45 -1.03 2.19 -4.47
CA CYS A 45 0.40 2.44 -4.63
C CYS A 45 1.21 1.21 -5.10
N GLN A 46 0.73 -0.02 -4.87
CA GLN A 46 1.36 -1.26 -5.29
C GLN A 46 1.29 -1.51 -6.80
N ALA A 47 0.33 -0.90 -7.51
CA ALA A 47 0.16 -1.10 -8.94
C ALA A 47 1.41 -0.71 -9.73
N GLU A 48 2.13 0.34 -9.29
CA GLU A 48 3.39 0.73 -9.92
C GLU A 48 4.49 -0.32 -9.73
N SER A 49 4.56 -0.97 -8.57
CA SER A 49 5.52 -2.05 -8.33
C SER A 49 5.27 -3.25 -9.23
N LEU A 50 4.00 -3.62 -9.40
CA LEU A 50 3.64 -4.67 -10.36
C LEU A 50 3.96 -4.24 -11.80
N ARG A 51 3.65 -2.99 -12.18
CA ARG A 51 3.99 -2.46 -13.51
C ARG A 51 5.49 -2.58 -13.78
N LEU A 52 6.34 -2.15 -12.83
CA LEU A 52 7.79 -2.19 -12.98
C LEU A 52 8.35 -3.60 -13.23
N VAL A 53 7.74 -4.64 -12.63
CA VAL A 53 8.22 -6.02 -12.81
C VAL A 53 7.64 -6.71 -14.04
N ILE A 54 6.57 -6.20 -14.66
CA ILE A 54 5.99 -6.80 -15.88
C ILE A 54 6.28 -5.99 -17.15
N ASP A 55 6.65 -4.72 -17.03
CA ASP A 55 7.00 -3.82 -18.14
C ASP A 55 8.37 -4.16 -18.72
N ALA A 56 8.44 -4.37 -20.04
CA ALA A 56 9.67 -4.60 -20.79
C ALA A 56 9.55 -4.04 -22.21
N LEU A 57 10.65 -3.99 -22.97
CA LEU A 57 10.67 -3.35 -24.30
C LEU A 57 9.59 -3.90 -25.25
N GLU A 58 9.36 -5.21 -25.22
CA GLU A 58 8.40 -5.96 -26.02
C GLU A 58 6.96 -5.97 -25.45
N ARG A 59 6.77 -5.48 -24.22
CA ARG A 59 5.49 -5.48 -23.49
C ARG A 59 5.37 -4.22 -22.63
N ARG A 60 4.96 -3.12 -23.25
CA ARG A 60 4.89 -1.82 -22.57
C ARG A 60 3.64 -1.71 -21.70
N TYR A 61 3.80 -1.17 -20.49
CA TYR A 61 2.70 -0.79 -19.61
C TYR A 61 2.77 0.70 -19.26
N VAL A 62 1.69 1.43 -19.59
CA VAL A 62 1.57 2.86 -19.31
C VAL A 62 1.42 3.08 -17.81
N ARG A 63 2.21 4.02 -17.29
CA ARG A 63 2.12 4.45 -15.89
C ARG A 63 0.88 5.32 -15.68
N VAL A 64 0.04 4.94 -14.71
CA VAL A 64 -1.18 5.67 -14.34
C VAL A 64 -1.14 6.07 -12.85
N PRO A 65 -1.83 7.14 -12.44
CA PRO A 65 -1.97 7.48 -11.02
C PRO A 65 -2.62 6.33 -10.23
N PRO A 66 -2.31 6.15 -8.93
CA PRO A 66 -3.04 5.20 -8.11
C PRO A 66 -4.47 5.70 -7.87
N VAL A 67 -5.42 4.76 -7.73
CA VAL A 67 -6.86 5.09 -7.71
C VAL A 67 -7.30 6.05 -6.61
N HIS A 68 -6.58 6.12 -5.50
CA HIS A 68 -6.91 7.01 -4.37
C HIS A 68 -6.38 8.44 -4.54
N GLU A 69 -5.58 8.70 -5.57
CA GLU A 69 -5.08 10.03 -5.95
C GLU A 69 -5.78 10.57 -7.20
N MET A 70 -6.71 9.80 -7.78
CA MET A 70 -7.38 10.19 -9.02
C MET A 70 -8.45 11.24 -8.76
N THR A 71 -8.52 12.19 -9.68
CA THR A 71 -9.59 13.19 -9.80
C THR A 71 -10.62 12.78 -10.85
N ALA A 72 -11.69 13.57 -11.03
CA ALA A 72 -12.64 13.35 -12.11
C ALA A 72 -12.02 13.46 -13.52
N GLU A 73 -11.05 14.36 -13.74
CA GLU A 73 -10.30 14.44 -15.01
C GLU A 73 -9.49 13.15 -15.23
N ASP A 74 -8.85 12.65 -14.17
CA ASP A 74 -8.05 11.42 -14.25
C ASP A 74 -8.94 10.22 -14.54
N ALA A 75 -10.13 10.13 -13.93
CA ALA A 75 -11.08 9.06 -14.20
C ALA A 75 -11.53 9.07 -15.68
N ALA A 76 -11.87 10.23 -16.24
CA ALA A 76 -12.23 10.33 -17.65
C ALA A 76 -11.07 9.89 -18.57
N ARG A 77 -9.85 10.36 -18.30
CA ARG A 77 -8.64 9.96 -19.04
C ARG A 77 -8.32 8.49 -18.92
N LEU A 78 -8.53 7.90 -17.74
CA LEU A 78 -8.32 6.47 -17.53
C LEU A 78 -9.25 5.67 -18.46
N HIS A 79 -10.52 6.04 -18.56
CA HIS A 79 -11.49 5.38 -19.44
C HIS A 79 -11.09 5.49 -20.92
N GLU A 80 -10.62 6.66 -21.37
CA GLU A 80 -10.08 6.84 -22.72
C GLU A 80 -8.84 5.97 -22.98
N LEU A 81 -7.93 5.90 -22.00
CA LEU A 81 -6.70 5.13 -22.09
C LEU A 81 -6.97 3.63 -22.16
N VAL A 82 -7.80 3.09 -21.25
CA VAL A 82 -8.10 1.65 -21.20
C VAL A 82 -8.90 1.18 -22.41
N ALA A 83 -9.71 2.05 -23.02
CA ALA A 83 -10.42 1.73 -24.26
C ALA A 83 -9.47 1.38 -25.42
N SER A 84 -8.22 1.89 -25.37
CA SER A 84 -7.18 1.66 -26.37
C SER A 84 -6.08 0.69 -25.93
N ALA A 85 -6.10 0.23 -24.67
CA ALA A 85 -5.13 -0.73 -24.16
C ALA A 85 -5.40 -2.13 -24.72
N HIS A 86 -4.37 -2.98 -24.84
CA HIS A 86 -4.57 -4.39 -25.23
C HIS A 86 -4.80 -5.31 -24.02
N THR A 87 -4.36 -4.89 -22.83
CA THR A 87 -4.50 -5.60 -21.56
C THR A 87 -4.68 -4.61 -20.42
N VAL A 88 -5.54 -4.95 -19.45
CA VAL A 88 -5.63 -4.25 -18.18
C VAL A 88 -5.36 -5.23 -17.04
N VAL A 89 -4.36 -4.96 -16.21
CA VAL A 89 -4.16 -5.65 -14.94
C VAL A 89 -4.64 -4.73 -13.84
N THR A 90 -5.49 -5.19 -12.94
CA THR A 90 -6.06 -4.32 -11.91
C THR A 90 -6.22 -4.99 -10.56
N GLN A 91 -6.08 -4.22 -9.48
CA GLN A 91 -6.56 -4.65 -8.18
C GLN A 91 -8.08 -4.52 -8.11
N PRO A 92 -8.80 -5.35 -7.33
CA PRO A 92 -10.22 -5.11 -7.07
C PRO A 92 -10.47 -3.72 -6.49
N VAL A 93 -11.25 -2.91 -7.21
CA VAL A 93 -11.71 -1.58 -6.82
C VAL A 93 -13.24 -1.58 -6.86
N ARG A 94 -13.87 -1.09 -5.79
CA ARG A 94 -15.32 -0.95 -5.74
C ARG A 94 -15.81 0.04 -6.80
N ASP A 95 -16.99 -0.19 -7.34
CA ASP A 95 -17.65 0.82 -8.17
C ASP A 95 -17.83 2.13 -7.39
N ASP A 96 -17.71 3.24 -8.10
CA ASP A 96 -17.86 4.60 -7.56
C ASP A 96 -16.90 4.88 -6.38
N TYR A 97 -15.67 4.37 -6.49
CA TYR A 97 -14.61 4.63 -5.52
C TYR A 97 -14.27 6.12 -5.49
N HIS A 98 -14.45 6.75 -4.31
CA HIS A 98 -14.39 8.21 -4.14
C HIS A 98 -15.32 8.99 -5.09
N ASP A 99 -16.51 8.46 -5.36
CA ASP A 99 -17.51 9.06 -6.26
C ASP A 99 -17.02 9.19 -7.71
N LEU A 100 -16.02 8.38 -8.07
CA LEU A 100 -15.43 8.31 -9.41
C LEU A 100 -15.66 6.92 -10.03
N PRO A 101 -15.84 6.81 -11.36
CA PRO A 101 -16.09 5.55 -12.06
C PRO A 101 -14.83 4.67 -12.18
N LEU A 102 -14.14 4.39 -11.08
CA LEU A 102 -12.86 3.68 -11.01
C LEU A 102 -12.99 2.19 -10.69
N GLY A 103 -14.22 1.70 -10.51
CA GLY A 103 -14.47 0.31 -10.14
C GLY A 103 -13.98 -0.66 -11.20
N THR A 104 -13.53 -1.84 -10.76
CA THR A 104 -13.03 -2.89 -11.67
C THR A 104 -14.05 -3.24 -12.75
N ARG A 105 -15.36 -3.26 -12.41
CA ARG A 105 -16.42 -3.53 -13.41
C ARG A 105 -16.60 -2.36 -14.37
N GLN A 106 -16.50 -1.13 -13.89
CA GLN A 106 -16.62 0.08 -14.71
C GLN A 106 -15.46 0.19 -15.70
N VAL A 107 -14.24 -0.11 -15.25
CA VAL A 107 -13.05 -0.20 -16.12
C VAL A 107 -13.19 -1.32 -17.14
N ALA A 108 -13.65 -2.51 -16.73
CA ALA A 108 -13.88 -3.62 -17.65
C ALA A 108 -14.96 -3.31 -18.71
N ALA A 109 -15.97 -2.51 -18.38
CA ALA A 109 -16.98 -2.08 -19.34
C ALA A 109 -16.46 -1.04 -20.34
N ALA A 110 -15.37 -0.34 -20.02
CA ALA A 110 -14.77 0.70 -20.85
C ALA A 110 -13.72 0.17 -21.84
N THR A 111 -13.43 -1.14 -21.85
CA THR A 111 -12.41 -1.74 -22.71
C THR A 111 -12.87 -3.05 -23.33
N ALA A 112 -12.37 -3.34 -24.54
CA ALA A 112 -12.45 -4.67 -25.15
C ALA A 112 -11.26 -5.56 -24.76
N ALA A 113 -10.27 -5.02 -24.06
CA ALA A 113 -9.11 -5.74 -23.58
C ALA A 113 -9.47 -6.81 -22.56
N ARG A 114 -8.59 -7.80 -22.41
CA ARG A 114 -8.65 -8.69 -21.27
C ARG A 114 -8.33 -7.91 -20.00
N VAL A 115 -9.22 -8.03 -19.00
CA VAL A 115 -8.99 -7.52 -17.64
C VAL A 115 -8.61 -8.67 -16.73
N LEU A 116 -7.44 -8.57 -16.10
CA LEU A 116 -6.91 -9.53 -15.13
C LEU A 116 -6.85 -8.88 -13.74
N THR A 117 -7.29 -9.59 -12.72
CA THR A 117 -7.34 -9.12 -11.35
C THR A 117 -6.25 -9.71 -10.46
N VAL A 118 -5.59 -8.86 -9.67
CA VAL A 118 -4.51 -9.22 -8.74
C VAL A 118 -4.85 -8.68 -7.35
N PRO A 119 -4.75 -9.46 -6.27
CA PRO A 119 -5.16 -8.99 -4.96
C PRO A 119 -4.18 -7.93 -4.42
N PRO A 120 -4.66 -6.91 -3.70
CA PRO A 120 -3.78 -6.03 -2.94
C PRO A 120 -3.14 -6.82 -1.80
N VAL A 121 -1.81 -6.83 -1.79
CA VAL A 121 -1.02 -7.67 -0.89
C VAL A 121 -0.81 -6.94 0.43
N ARG A 122 -1.08 -7.63 1.55
CA ARG A 122 -0.81 -7.14 2.89
C ARG A 122 -0.35 -8.29 3.77
N PHE A 123 0.65 -8.06 4.60
CA PHE A 123 1.17 -9.05 5.53
C PHE A 123 1.58 -8.43 6.86
N ALA A 124 0.86 -8.76 7.92
CA ALA A 124 1.14 -8.27 9.27
C ALA A 124 2.19 -9.09 10.03
N GLY A 125 2.63 -10.24 9.50
CA GLY A 125 3.53 -11.15 10.24
C GLY A 125 4.94 -10.60 10.47
N LEU A 126 5.39 -9.62 9.67
CA LEU A 126 6.65 -8.91 9.89
C LEU A 126 6.50 -7.64 10.75
N HIS A 127 5.28 -7.11 10.85
CA HIS A 127 4.97 -5.84 11.53
C HIS A 127 3.68 -5.98 12.37
N PRO A 128 3.65 -6.88 13.37
CA PRO A 128 2.42 -7.29 14.05
C PRO A 128 1.78 -6.20 14.92
N PHE A 129 2.50 -5.11 15.17
CA PHE A 129 2.03 -3.93 15.89
C PHE A 129 1.42 -2.87 14.97
N GLN A 130 1.61 -2.99 13.65
CA GLN A 130 1.34 -1.92 12.71
C GLN A 130 -0.05 -1.99 12.10
N ALA A 131 -0.71 -0.84 11.97
CA ALA A 131 -1.96 -0.67 11.25
C ALA A 131 -1.88 0.51 10.27
N ALA A 132 -2.25 0.28 9.01
CA ALA A 132 -2.49 1.32 8.01
C ALA A 132 -4.00 1.51 7.86
N ILE A 133 -4.56 2.43 8.65
CA ILE A 133 -6.00 2.69 8.71
C ILE A 133 -6.31 4.14 8.36
N ARG A 134 -7.50 4.36 7.81
CA ARG A 134 -8.12 5.68 7.70
C ARG A 134 -9.40 5.67 8.52
N VAL A 135 -9.65 6.76 9.23
CA VAL A 135 -10.87 6.98 10.01
C VAL A 135 -11.69 8.06 9.30
N PRO A 136 -12.95 7.80 8.93
CA PRO A 136 -13.80 8.82 8.31
C PRO A 136 -13.88 10.09 9.15
N GLY A 137 -13.68 11.25 8.52
CA GLY A 137 -13.68 12.55 9.18
C GLY A 137 -12.33 12.97 9.77
N VAL A 138 -11.29 12.14 9.63
CA VAL A 138 -9.90 12.51 9.95
C VAL A 138 -9.06 12.22 8.70
N GLU A 139 -8.86 13.28 7.91
CA GLU A 139 -8.10 13.20 6.64
C GLU A 139 -6.60 13.45 6.84
N GLU A 140 -6.20 13.96 8.00
CA GLU A 140 -4.79 14.19 8.34
C GLU A 140 -4.04 12.86 8.51
N GLU A 141 -2.86 12.78 7.90
CA GLU A 141 -1.93 11.69 8.17
C GLU A 141 -1.15 11.96 9.46
N PRO A 142 -0.82 10.92 10.24
CA PRO A 142 0.04 11.11 11.41
C PRO A 142 1.44 11.60 10.96
N PRO A 143 2.12 12.39 11.81
CA PRO A 143 3.42 12.96 11.46
C PRO A 143 4.48 11.87 11.28
N LEU A 144 5.52 12.16 10.48
CA LEU A 144 6.69 11.30 10.22
C LEU A 144 6.41 10.03 9.42
N VAL A 145 5.47 9.17 9.82
CA VAL A 145 5.11 7.93 9.09
C VAL A 145 3.61 7.65 9.12
N ALA A 146 3.04 7.28 7.98
CA ALA A 146 1.60 6.99 7.83
C ALA A 146 1.15 5.61 8.39
N TYR A 147 1.72 5.20 9.53
CA TYR A 147 1.51 3.87 10.12
C TYR A 147 1.29 3.95 11.62
N HIS A 148 0.17 3.42 12.09
CA HIS A 148 -0.16 3.46 13.51
C HIS A 148 0.41 2.24 14.23
N ASP A 149 1.07 2.47 15.37
CA ASP A 149 1.45 1.42 16.31
C ASP A 149 0.31 1.16 17.30
N ILE A 150 -0.14 -0.09 17.39
CA ILE A 150 -1.24 -0.51 18.26
C ILE A 150 -0.93 -0.30 19.74
N ARG A 151 0.35 -0.41 20.14
CA ARG A 151 0.81 -0.21 21.51
C ARG A 151 0.70 1.26 21.90
N THR A 152 1.12 2.14 21.00
CA THR A 152 0.99 3.60 21.19
C THR A 152 -0.47 4.03 21.23
N LEU A 153 -1.31 3.53 20.32
CA LEU A 153 -2.76 3.78 20.33
C LEU A 153 -3.40 3.31 21.64
N ALA A 154 -3.08 2.08 22.08
CA ALA A 154 -3.62 1.51 23.31
C ALA A 154 -3.17 2.32 24.54
N ALA A 155 -1.91 2.75 24.59
CA ALA A 155 -1.40 3.59 25.68
C ALA A 155 -2.18 4.90 25.81
N VAL A 156 -2.39 5.63 24.71
CA VAL A 156 -3.18 6.88 24.72
C VAL A 156 -4.65 6.63 25.07
N ALA A 157 -5.20 5.48 24.65
CA ALA A 157 -6.56 5.08 25.00
C ALA A 157 -6.71 4.55 26.45
N GLY A 158 -5.62 4.45 27.22
CA GLY A 158 -5.64 3.88 28.58
C GLY A 158 -5.90 2.38 28.62
N ILE A 159 -5.61 1.66 27.52
CA ILE A 159 -5.77 0.21 27.40
C ILE A 159 -4.43 -0.47 27.64
N PRO A 160 -4.29 -1.29 28.70
CA PRO A 160 -3.04 -1.98 28.97
C PRO A 160 -2.81 -3.09 27.94
N VAL A 161 -1.64 -3.08 27.30
CA VAL A 161 -1.18 -4.12 26.35
C VAL A 161 0.26 -4.52 26.67
N ALA A 162 0.65 -5.71 26.21
CA ALA A 162 2.04 -6.16 26.30
C ALA A 162 2.98 -5.27 25.49
N ARG A 163 4.25 -5.21 25.91
CA ARG A 163 5.31 -4.45 25.19
C ARG A 163 5.86 -5.21 23.98
N SER A 164 5.83 -6.53 24.04
CA SER A 164 6.33 -7.47 23.05
C SER A 164 5.38 -8.67 22.94
N LEU A 165 5.39 -9.35 21.80
CA LEU A 165 4.62 -10.58 21.62
C LEU A 165 5.50 -11.83 21.76
N PRO A 166 4.96 -12.94 22.31
CA PRO A 166 5.57 -14.25 22.11
C PRO A 166 5.68 -14.58 20.61
N PRO A 167 6.75 -15.26 20.16
CA PRO A 167 6.92 -15.65 18.76
C PRO A 167 5.74 -16.43 18.16
N ALA A 168 5.03 -17.22 18.99
CA ALA A 168 3.83 -17.94 18.57
C ALA A 168 2.66 -17.00 18.20
N SER A 169 2.49 -15.89 18.93
CA SER A 169 1.47 -14.88 18.67
C SER A 169 1.79 -14.08 17.41
N VAL A 170 3.07 -13.76 17.16
CA VAL A 170 3.52 -13.17 15.89
C VAL A 170 3.15 -14.07 14.71
N ARG A 171 3.45 -15.38 14.79
CA ARG A 171 3.06 -16.34 13.75
C ARG A 171 1.55 -16.45 13.59
N GLN A 172 0.77 -16.31 14.67
CA GLN A 172 -0.70 -16.31 14.60
C GLN A 172 -1.24 -15.09 13.83
N ILE A 173 -0.71 -13.90 14.09
CA ILE A 173 -1.04 -12.68 13.34
C ILE A 173 -0.68 -12.84 11.86
N GLY A 174 0.51 -13.41 11.58
CA GLY A 174 0.94 -13.75 10.22
C GLY A 174 -0.06 -14.67 9.50
N ARG A 175 -0.46 -15.78 10.14
CA ARG A 175 -1.46 -16.72 9.57
C ARG A 175 -2.80 -16.04 9.31
N ALA A 176 -3.30 -15.27 10.27
CA ALA A 176 -4.56 -14.53 10.10
C ALA A 176 -4.49 -13.54 8.92
N SER A 177 -3.34 -12.86 8.74
CA SER A 177 -3.12 -11.98 7.59
C SER A 177 -3.15 -12.74 6.26
N VAL A 178 -2.57 -13.94 6.21
CA VAL A 178 -2.59 -14.81 5.02
C VAL A 178 -4.00 -15.32 4.75
N ASP A 179 -4.80 -15.66 5.77
CA ASP A 179 -6.18 -16.11 5.59
C ASP A 179 -7.09 -15.00 5.03
N VAL A 180 -6.87 -13.75 5.45
CA VAL A 180 -7.51 -12.58 4.85
C VAL A 180 -7.09 -12.43 3.38
N LEU A 181 -5.82 -12.66 3.05
CA LEU A 181 -5.32 -12.61 1.67
C LEU A 181 -5.95 -13.72 0.81
N ARG A 182 -6.00 -14.97 1.30
CA ARG A 182 -6.69 -16.10 0.65
C ARG A 182 -8.17 -15.80 0.39
N THR A 183 -8.82 -15.11 1.31
CA THR A 183 -10.22 -14.69 1.12
C THR A 183 -10.36 -13.69 -0.04
N ARG A 184 -9.43 -12.73 -0.16
CA ARG A 184 -9.41 -11.78 -1.29
C ARG A 184 -9.17 -12.49 -2.62
N GLU A 185 -8.31 -13.51 -2.62
CA GLU A 185 -7.96 -14.29 -3.81
C GLU A 185 -9.14 -15.02 -4.44
N LEU A 186 -10.19 -15.32 -3.67
CA LEU A 186 -11.41 -15.96 -4.20
C LEU A 186 -12.09 -15.10 -5.28
N SER A 187 -11.80 -13.80 -5.31
CA SER A 187 -12.35 -12.84 -6.26
C SER A 187 -11.33 -12.30 -7.27
N THR A 188 -10.13 -12.91 -7.32
CA THR A 188 -9.05 -12.47 -8.23
C THR A 188 -8.51 -13.60 -9.09
N ASP A 189 -7.98 -13.24 -10.26
CA ASP A 189 -7.42 -14.20 -11.21
C ASP A 189 -6.06 -14.76 -10.78
N VAL A 190 -5.27 -13.97 -10.05
CA VAL A 190 -3.92 -14.35 -9.61
C VAL A 190 -3.86 -14.55 -8.10
N ARG A 191 -3.18 -15.62 -7.66
CA ARG A 191 -2.96 -15.94 -6.24
C ARG A 191 -1.55 -15.56 -5.81
N VAL A 192 -1.35 -15.30 -4.52
CA VAL A 192 -0.11 -14.77 -3.91
C VAL A 192 0.12 -15.32 -2.50
N ALA A 193 -0.91 -15.81 -1.79
CA ALA A 193 -0.87 -16.16 -0.38
C ALA A 193 0.12 -17.27 -0.05
N ASP A 194 0.33 -18.21 -0.96
CA ASP A 194 1.31 -19.29 -0.86
C ASP A 194 2.76 -18.79 -0.90
N LEU A 195 3.02 -17.57 -1.40
CA LEU A 195 4.35 -16.97 -1.31
C LEU A 195 4.80 -16.74 0.15
N TYR A 196 3.87 -16.74 1.12
CA TYR A 196 4.17 -16.61 2.54
C TYR A 196 4.44 -17.94 3.26
N ASP A 197 4.56 -19.06 2.54
CA ASP A 197 4.92 -20.36 3.12
C ASP A 197 6.33 -20.36 3.75
N ALA A 198 7.23 -19.50 3.24
CA ALA A 198 8.56 -19.26 3.79
C ALA A 198 8.84 -17.75 3.91
N VAL A 199 8.57 -17.19 5.09
CA VAL A 199 8.72 -15.76 5.36
C VAL A 199 10.19 -15.35 5.42
N THR A 200 10.53 -14.24 4.75
CA THR A 200 11.84 -13.56 4.81
C THR A 200 11.63 -12.07 5.07
N ALA A 201 12.67 -11.35 5.52
CA ALA A 201 12.57 -9.91 5.78
C ALA A 201 12.19 -9.07 4.55
N ASP A 202 12.49 -9.52 3.32
CA ASP A 202 12.09 -8.81 2.09
C ASP A 202 10.63 -9.05 1.69
N HIS A 203 9.86 -9.88 2.40
CA HIS A 203 8.44 -10.06 2.08
C HIS A 203 7.61 -8.80 2.30
N ALA A 204 7.94 -7.98 3.30
CA ALA A 204 7.20 -6.75 3.59
C ALA A 204 8.04 -5.71 4.37
N ARG A 205 8.05 -4.47 3.86
CA ARG A 205 8.71 -3.30 4.48
C ARG A 205 7.82 -2.64 5.52
N THR A 206 6.52 -2.69 5.27
CA THR A 206 5.42 -2.29 6.14
C THR A 206 4.26 -3.25 5.87
N VAL A 207 3.16 -3.17 6.63
CA VAL A 207 2.02 -4.09 6.50
C VAL A 207 1.39 -4.12 5.09
N ASN A 208 1.57 -3.06 4.29
CA ASN A 208 1.03 -2.91 2.93
C ASN A 208 2.09 -2.57 1.87
N HIS A 209 3.39 -2.61 2.19
CA HIS A 209 4.49 -2.46 1.23
C HIS A 209 5.24 -3.80 1.05
N PRO A 210 4.73 -4.72 0.21
CA PRO A 210 5.43 -5.94 -0.14
C PRO A 210 6.75 -5.66 -0.84
N GLY A 211 7.69 -6.59 -0.72
CA GLY A 211 8.98 -6.49 -1.40
C GLY A 211 9.18 -7.33 -2.62
N ASN A 212 10.44 -7.38 -3.07
CA ASN A 212 10.80 -8.01 -4.33
C ASN A 212 10.57 -9.52 -4.25
N ALA A 213 10.74 -10.13 -3.07
CA ALA A 213 10.35 -11.50 -2.75
C ALA A 213 8.87 -11.81 -3.06
N ILE A 214 8.00 -10.79 -3.06
CA ILE A 214 6.60 -10.91 -3.49
C ILE A 214 6.41 -10.47 -4.94
N TRP A 215 6.94 -9.31 -5.33
CA TRP A 215 6.64 -8.72 -6.62
C TRP A 215 7.23 -9.52 -7.79
N LEU A 216 8.42 -10.10 -7.66
CA LEU A 216 9.01 -10.89 -8.74
C LEU A 216 8.20 -12.18 -9.02
N PRO A 217 7.88 -13.04 -8.03
CA PRO A 217 7.03 -14.20 -8.30
C PRO A 217 5.61 -13.83 -8.71
N LEU A 218 5.04 -12.76 -8.14
CA LEU A 218 3.70 -12.30 -8.53
C LEU A 218 3.69 -11.77 -9.97
N GLY A 219 4.72 -11.03 -10.39
CA GLY A 219 4.89 -10.57 -11.76
C GLY A 219 4.98 -11.74 -12.75
N ALA A 220 5.72 -12.80 -12.39
CA ALA A 220 5.77 -14.03 -13.19
C ALA A 220 4.39 -14.67 -13.36
N ARG A 221 3.60 -14.78 -12.29
CA ARG A 221 2.23 -15.32 -12.34
C ARG A 221 1.29 -14.48 -13.19
N VAL A 222 1.43 -13.15 -13.14
CA VAL A 222 0.66 -12.24 -14.00
C VAL A 222 1.01 -12.45 -15.47
N LEU A 223 2.30 -12.53 -15.81
CA LEU A 223 2.74 -12.79 -17.19
C LEU A 223 2.26 -14.15 -17.70
N GLU A 224 2.36 -15.19 -16.87
CA GLU A 224 1.83 -16.52 -17.17
C GLU A 224 0.30 -16.47 -17.40
N ALA A 225 -0.45 -15.82 -16.51
CA ALA A 225 -1.89 -15.69 -16.65
C ALA A 225 -2.28 -14.93 -17.93
N LEU A 226 -1.47 -13.96 -18.37
CA LEU A 226 -1.65 -13.22 -19.62
C LEU A 226 -1.24 -14.02 -20.87
N GLY A 227 -0.52 -15.14 -20.72
CA GLY A 227 0.03 -15.92 -21.83
C GLY A 227 1.15 -15.18 -22.56
N VAL A 228 1.90 -14.34 -21.84
CA VAL A 228 3.02 -13.56 -22.38
C VAL A 228 4.32 -14.29 -22.09
N ASP A 229 5.10 -14.54 -23.14
CA ASP A 229 6.44 -15.13 -23.01
C ASP A 229 7.42 -14.19 -22.31
N GLY A 230 8.35 -14.77 -21.56
CA GLY A 230 9.35 -14.04 -20.79
C GLY A 230 9.11 -14.07 -19.28
N GLY A 231 10.11 -13.61 -18.52
CA GLY A 231 10.05 -13.53 -17.07
C GLY A 231 9.80 -12.11 -16.57
N PRO A 232 9.54 -11.95 -15.26
CA PRO A 232 9.49 -10.64 -14.64
C PRO A 232 10.84 -9.92 -14.80
N VAL A 233 10.79 -8.60 -14.87
CA VAL A 233 11.95 -7.72 -14.89
C VAL A 233 12.36 -7.42 -13.44
N ASP A 234 13.62 -7.69 -13.11
CA ASP A 234 14.21 -7.19 -11.88
C ASP A 234 14.54 -5.70 -12.05
N PRO A 235 13.92 -4.78 -11.28
CA PRO A 235 14.22 -3.36 -11.37
C PRO A 235 15.61 -2.98 -10.83
N GLY A 236 16.38 -3.94 -10.29
CA GLY A 236 17.72 -3.73 -9.75
C GLY A 236 17.73 -2.91 -8.46
N ARG A 237 16.56 -2.73 -7.83
CA ARG A 237 16.38 -1.96 -6.59
C ARG A 237 15.19 -2.48 -5.78
N PRO A 238 15.17 -2.23 -4.46
CA PRO A 238 13.99 -2.39 -3.61
C PRO A 238 12.74 -1.68 -4.15
N LEU A 239 11.61 -2.40 -4.19
CA LEU A 239 10.28 -1.85 -4.49
C LEU A 239 9.54 -1.44 -3.20
N LEU A 240 8.76 -0.36 -3.27
CA LEU A 240 8.02 0.24 -2.14
C LEU A 240 8.91 0.56 -0.91
N ASP A 241 10.14 1.00 -1.18
CA ASP A 241 11.20 1.19 -0.18
C ASP A 241 11.25 2.58 0.47
N ALA A 242 10.28 3.45 0.15
CA ALA A 242 10.20 4.79 0.73
C ALA A 242 10.06 4.78 2.26
N VAL A 243 9.42 3.76 2.82
CA VAL A 243 9.28 3.58 4.26
C VAL A 243 9.51 2.11 4.61
N ARG A 244 10.38 1.84 5.58
CA ARG A 244 10.61 0.52 6.17
C ARG A 244 10.48 0.59 7.69
N ALA A 245 9.50 -0.13 8.21
CA ALA A 245 9.24 -0.20 9.65
C ALA A 245 10.31 -1.02 10.40
N PRO A 246 10.50 -0.78 11.70
CA PRO A 246 11.39 -1.57 12.55
C PRO A 246 11.14 -3.08 12.41
N LEU A 247 12.21 -3.87 12.51
CA LEU A 247 12.13 -5.32 12.52
C LEU A 247 12.42 -5.80 13.95
N SER A 248 11.37 -6.15 14.69
CA SER A 248 11.50 -6.41 16.11
C SER A 248 12.14 -7.78 16.42
N PRO A 249 12.80 -7.96 17.58
CA PRO A 249 13.46 -9.22 17.93
C PRO A 249 12.52 -10.43 17.92
N GLU A 250 11.28 -10.27 18.41
CA GLU A 250 10.30 -11.37 18.43
C GLU A 250 9.85 -11.78 17.02
N VAL A 251 9.93 -10.87 16.03
CA VAL A 251 9.64 -11.19 14.62
C VAL A 251 10.79 -11.98 14.02
N VAL A 252 12.05 -11.57 14.28
CA VAL A 252 13.24 -12.30 13.85
C VAL A 252 13.20 -13.73 14.41
N GLU A 253 12.91 -13.89 15.70
CA GLU A 253 12.77 -15.20 16.33
C GLU A 253 11.60 -16.00 15.76
N ALA A 254 10.42 -15.38 15.60
CA ALA A 254 9.20 -16.04 15.14
C ALA A 254 9.34 -16.73 13.79
N TRP A 255 10.10 -16.12 12.88
CA TRP A 255 10.30 -16.60 11.52
C TRP A 255 11.71 -17.16 11.28
N SER A 256 12.55 -17.20 12.32
CA SER A 256 13.96 -17.63 12.21
C SER A 256 14.69 -16.90 11.08
N LEU A 257 14.49 -15.59 11.03
CA LEU A 257 15.11 -14.75 10.01
C LEU A 257 16.64 -14.74 10.21
N PRO A 258 17.42 -14.73 9.11
CA PRO A 258 18.87 -14.54 9.20
C PRO A 258 19.26 -13.09 9.51
N ASP A 259 18.31 -12.15 9.37
CA ASP A 259 18.47 -10.73 9.59
C ASP A 259 18.57 -10.39 11.09
N ASP A 260 19.43 -9.43 11.44
CA ASP A 260 19.45 -8.85 12.78
C ASP A 260 18.19 -7.96 13.01
N PRO A 261 17.69 -7.88 14.26
CA PRO A 261 16.65 -6.92 14.60
C PRO A 261 17.08 -5.48 14.29
N ARG A 262 16.13 -4.64 13.88
CA ARG A 262 16.33 -3.21 13.63
C ARG A 262 15.30 -2.40 14.40
N ALA A 263 15.76 -1.48 15.23
CA ALA A 263 14.89 -0.68 16.10
C ALA A 263 14.33 0.56 15.39
N GLU A 264 15.07 1.12 14.44
CA GLU A 264 14.75 2.37 13.76
C GLU A 264 13.86 2.15 12.54
N TRP A 265 13.12 3.19 12.17
CA TRP A 265 12.51 3.33 10.86
C TRP A 265 13.56 3.70 9.81
N ILE A 266 13.29 3.36 8.56
CA ILE A 266 14.00 3.93 7.40
C ILE A 266 12.97 4.69 6.59
N VAL A 267 13.16 5.99 6.40
CA VAL A 267 12.26 6.87 5.63
C VAL A 267 13.09 7.59 4.58
N GLU A 268 12.77 7.36 3.30
CA GLU A 268 13.51 7.88 2.14
C GLU A 268 15.03 7.59 2.22
N GLY A 269 15.39 6.44 2.80
CA GLY A 269 16.78 5.99 2.99
C GLY A 269 17.45 6.49 4.27
N GLU A 270 16.83 7.43 4.99
CA GLU A 270 17.35 7.98 6.25
C GLU A 270 16.82 7.21 7.47
N MET A 271 17.68 7.05 8.48
CA MET A 271 17.31 6.39 9.73
C MET A 271 16.52 7.36 10.61
N LEU A 272 15.39 6.89 11.15
CA LEU A 272 14.52 7.65 12.04
C LEU A 272 14.24 6.84 13.31
N ASP A 273 14.44 7.44 14.48
CA ASP A 273 14.24 6.77 15.76
C ASP A 273 12.74 6.44 15.97
N ASP A 274 12.44 5.21 16.39
CA ASP A 274 11.08 4.78 16.73
C ASP A 274 10.52 5.56 17.94
N ALA A 275 11.39 6.01 18.84
CA ALA A 275 10.98 6.88 19.95
C ALA A 275 10.46 8.24 19.44
N GLU A 276 11.10 8.83 18.43
CA GLU A 276 10.66 10.08 17.83
C GLU A 276 9.30 9.92 17.13
N VAL A 277 9.12 8.83 16.39
CA VAL A 277 7.83 8.46 15.78
C VAL A 277 6.73 8.31 16.83
N ARG A 278 7.02 7.58 17.91
CA ARG A 278 6.06 7.34 18.99
C ARG A 278 5.66 8.64 19.68
N ASP A 279 6.62 9.49 20.06
CA ASP A 279 6.34 10.75 20.74
C ASP A 279 5.50 11.70 19.84
N ALA A 280 5.81 11.76 18.54
CA ALA A 280 5.04 12.54 17.58
C ALA A 280 3.62 12.00 17.39
N HIS A 281 3.46 10.67 17.36
CA HIS A 281 2.15 10.03 17.24
C HIS A 281 1.32 10.19 18.53
N GLU A 282 1.93 10.11 19.72
CA GLU A 282 1.24 10.37 20.99
C GLU A 282 0.69 11.80 21.06
N ALA A 283 1.49 12.79 20.66
CA ALA A 283 1.06 14.18 20.57
C ALA A 283 -0.09 14.35 19.56
N TRP A 284 0.00 13.70 18.40
CA TRP A 284 -1.05 13.74 17.38
C TRP A 284 -2.34 13.06 17.87
N TYR A 285 -2.25 11.90 18.53
CA TYR A 285 -3.41 11.20 19.11
C TYR A 285 -4.09 12.02 20.20
N ALA A 286 -3.33 12.73 21.05
CA ALA A 286 -3.88 13.61 22.06
C ALA A 286 -4.69 14.77 21.45
N ALA A 287 -4.28 15.27 20.27
CA ALA A 287 -5.02 16.27 19.51
C ALA A 287 -6.23 15.69 18.74
N HIS A 288 -6.27 14.38 18.53
CA HIS A 288 -7.28 13.68 17.73
C HIS A 288 -8.02 12.57 18.50
N PRO A 289 -8.71 12.86 19.61
CA PRO A 289 -9.34 11.82 20.44
C PRO A 289 -10.43 11.03 19.70
N ALA A 290 -11.14 11.65 18.75
CA ALA A 290 -12.12 10.96 17.91
C ALA A 290 -11.47 9.91 16.99
N PHE A 291 -10.25 10.19 16.50
CA PHE A 291 -9.46 9.20 15.76
C PHE A 291 -9.13 8.01 16.65
N VAL A 292 -8.62 8.26 17.86
CA VAL A 292 -8.20 7.20 18.80
C VAL A 292 -9.35 6.27 19.12
N ALA A 293 -10.54 6.81 19.45
CA ALA A 293 -11.72 6.01 19.72
C ALA A 293 -12.10 5.11 18.53
N ALA A 294 -12.21 5.67 17.33
CA ALA A 294 -12.56 4.91 16.14
C ALA A 294 -11.48 3.89 15.72
N ALA A 295 -10.20 4.24 15.91
CA ALA A 295 -9.07 3.36 15.62
C ALA A 295 -9.05 2.15 16.56
N VAL A 296 -9.24 2.36 17.87
CA VAL A 296 -9.33 1.30 18.86
C VAL A 296 -10.50 0.37 18.58
N ASP A 297 -11.68 0.91 18.28
CA ASP A 297 -12.86 0.10 17.94
C ASP A 297 -12.60 -0.75 16.69
N ARG A 298 -12.03 -0.15 15.64
CA ARG A 298 -11.68 -0.84 14.39
C ARG A 298 -10.62 -1.92 14.59
N LEU A 299 -9.68 -1.71 15.50
CA LEU A 299 -8.54 -2.58 15.75
C LEU A 299 -8.75 -3.49 16.96
N ALA A 300 -9.96 -3.54 17.54
CA ALA A 300 -10.25 -4.33 18.74
C ALA A 300 -9.77 -5.79 18.69
N PRO A 301 -9.90 -6.53 17.57
CA PRO A 301 -9.34 -7.89 17.47
C PRO A 301 -7.82 -7.93 17.63
N LEU A 302 -7.09 -6.95 17.07
CA LEU A 302 -5.65 -6.86 17.21
C LEU A 302 -5.26 -6.42 18.63
N VAL A 303 -5.96 -5.43 19.19
CA VAL A 303 -5.78 -5.01 20.59
C VAL A 303 -5.92 -6.21 21.53
N ALA A 304 -6.93 -7.07 21.34
CA ALA A 304 -7.13 -8.25 22.17
C ALA A 304 -5.91 -9.19 22.19
N VAL A 305 -5.31 -9.47 21.02
CA VAL A 305 -4.08 -10.28 20.93
C VAL A 305 -2.94 -9.68 21.76
N TRP A 306 -2.77 -8.36 21.71
CA TRP A 306 -1.74 -7.65 22.47
C TRP A 306 -2.07 -7.50 23.96
N ARG A 307 -3.35 -7.58 24.36
CA ARG A 307 -3.77 -7.58 25.77
C ARG A 307 -3.54 -8.92 26.47
N GLU A 308 -3.63 -10.01 25.72
CA GLU A 308 -3.52 -11.38 26.23
C GLU A 308 -2.07 -11.91 26.26
N ALA A 309 -1.15 -11.19 25.64
CA ALA A 309 0.26 -11.55 25.47
C ALA A 309 1.13 -11.34 26.73
#